data_AF-A0A2D4IP11-F1
#
_entry.id   AF-A0A2D4IP11-F1
#
_cell.length_a   1.000
_cell.length_b   1.000
_cell.length_c   1.000
_cell.angle_alpha   90.00
_cell.angle_beta   90.00
_cell.angle_gamma   90.00
#
_symmetry.space_group_name_H-M   'P 1'
#
loop_
_entity.id
_entity.type
_entity.pdbx_description
1 polymer ?
#
loop_
_entity_poly.entity_id
_entity_poly.type
_entity_poly.pdbx_seq_one_letter_code
_entity_poly.pdbx_strand_id
1 'polypeptide(L)'
;SKEEKLRELLTKLRIKATIKIVAWDQVATIPAGTGGDVPGPPRLPAGETFLNAATFRVTDEYLTSVNELLREQGGQTAVRFLYLPRPPADTSQYERYLEQLEVLTTGLGPTLLIHGLTPVTCT
;
A
#
# COMPACT_ATOMS: atom_id res chain seq x y z
N SER A 1 7.05 -11.17 -22.96
CA SER A 1 7.11 -9.99 -22.04
C SER A 1 6.91 -10.41 -20.57
N LYS A 2 7.21 -9.59 -19.55
CA LYS A 2 6.92 -9.92 -18.12
C LYS A 2 5.44 -10.22 -17.89
N GLU A 3 4.57 -9.47 -18.57
CA GLU A 3 3.12 -9.63 -18.51
C GLU A 3 2.65 -11.00 -19.04
N GLU A 4 3.28 -11.48 -20.10
CA GLU A 4 2.94 -12.76 -20.76
C GLU A 4 3.23 -13.97 -19.87
N LYS A 5 4.39 -13.97 -19.18
CA LYS A 5 4.74 -14.99 -18.18
C LYS A 5 3.71 -15.03 -17.04
N LEU A 6 3.23 -13.87 -16.63
CA LEU A 6 2.28 -13.74 -15.53
C LEU A 6 0.88 -14.25 -15.94
N ARG A 7 0.45 -13.94 -17.18
CA ARG A 7 -0.77 -14.50 -17.78
C ARG A 7 -0.70 -16.03 -17.90
N GLU A 8 0.45 -16.57 -18.31
CA GLU A 8 0.67 -18.01 -18.39
C GLU A 8 0.56 -18.68 -17.00
N LEU A 9 1.13 -18.07 -15.96
CA LEU A 9 1.03 -18.54 -14.58
C LEU A 9 -0.40 -18.54 -14.06
N LEU A 10 -1.16 -17.46 -14.28
CA LEU A 10 -2.57 -17.39 -13.88
C LEU A 10 -3.40 -18.49 -14.55
N THR A 11 -3.11 -18.78 -15.81
CA THR A 11 -3.74 -19.86 -16.58
C THR A 11 -3.41 -21.23 -15.99
N LYS A 12 -2.13 -21.49 -15.68
CA LYS A 12 -1.65 -22.74 -15.05
C LYS A 12 -2.27 -22.97 -13.67
N LEU A 13 -2.44 -21.91 -12.89
CA LEU A 13 -3.05 -21.96 -11.55
C LEU A 13 -4.59 -22.05 -11.59
N ARG A 14 -5.20 -22.02 -12.78
CA ARG A 14 -6.66 -21.96 -12.99
C ARG A 14 -7.31 -20.76 -12.28
N ILE A 15 -6.54 -19.71 -12.02
CA ILE A 15 -7.03 -18.49 -11.38
C ILE A 15 -7.56 -17.58 -12.48
N LYS A 16 -8.88 -17.35 -12.49
CA LYS A 16 -9.49 -16.30 -13.32
C LYS A 16 -9.16 -14.93 -12.74
N ALA A 17 -7.97 -14.42 -13.05
CA ALA A 17 -7.53 -13.08 -12.67
C ALA A 17 -7.06 -12.31 -13.89
N THR A 18 -7.18 -10.98 -13.81
CA THR A 18 -6.63 -10.05 -14.79
C THR A 18 -5.67 -9.11 -14.08
N ILE A 19 -4.55 -8.81 -14.72
CA ILE A 19 -3.56 -7.89 -14.18
C ILE A 19 -3.62 -6.63 -15.04
N LYS A 20 -3.83 -5.51 -14.37
CA LYS A 20 -3.84 -4.18 -14.98
C LYS A 20 -2.66 -3.40 -14.42
N ILE A 21 -1.82 -2.90 -15.32
CA ILE A 21 -0.78 -1.94 -14.96
C ILE A 21 -1.45 -0.57 -14.90
N VAL A 22 -1.27 0.12 -13.78
CA VAL A 22 -1.86 1.45 -13.53
C VAL A 22 -0.72 2.46 -13.47
N ALA A 23 -0.91 3.61 -14.13
CA ALA A 23 0.03 4.72 -14.07
C ALA A 23 -0.04 5.36 -12.66
N TRP A 24 1.07 5.30 -11.92
CA TRP A 24 1.18 5.74 -10.51
C TRP A 24 1.89 7.10 -10.37
N ASP A 25 2.38 7.64 -11.47
CA ASP A 25 3.15 8.88 -11.57
C ASP A 25 2.43 10.08 -10.96
N GLN A 26 1.11 10.15 -11.11
CA GLN A 26 0.29 11.25 -10.58
C GLN A 26 0.22 11.29 -9.05
N VAL A 27 0.40 10.14 -8.40
CA VAL A 27 0.38 9.99 -6.93
C VAL A 27 1.79 10.06 -6.34
N ALA A 28 2.81 9.70 -7.12
CA ALA A 28 4.21 9.68 -6.69
C ALA A 28 4.85 11.07 -6.54
N THR A 29 4.28 12.10 -7.16
CA THR A 29 4.77 13.49 -7.09
C THR A 29 4.40 14.21 -5.78
N ILE A 30 3.49 13.65 -4.98
CA ILE A 30 3.11 14.22 -3.69
C ILE A 30 4.21 13.87 -2.68
N PRO A 31 4.93 14.85 -2.10
CA PRO A 31 6.03 14.56 -1.19
C PRO A 31 5.53 13.78 0.03
N ALA A 32 6.11 12.60 0.26
CA ALA A 32 6.03 11.90 1.54
C ALA A 32 6.83 12.68 2.60
N GLY A 33 6.27 13.80 3.07
CA GLY A 33 6.74 14.59 4.20
C GLY A 33 7.94 15.49 3.92
N THR A 34 7.68 16.75 3.59
CA THR A 34 8.62 17.86 3.85
C THR A 34 8.08 18.66 5.03
N GLY A 35 8.38 18.21 6.25
CA GLY A 35 7.98 18.88 7.48
C GLY A 35 9.10 18.81 8.51
N GLY A 36 9.88 19.90 8.61
CA GLY A 36 10.71 20.24 9.78
C GLY A 36 12.12 19.65 9.84
N ASP A 37 13.12 20.53 9.97
CA ASP A 37 14.52 20.23 10.31
C ASP A 37 14.66 19.29 11.52
N VAL A 38 15.04 18.03 11.28
CA VAL A 38 15.56 17.13 12.33
C VAL A 38 16.70 16.30 11.71
N PRO A 39 17.85 16.12 12.40
CA PRO A 39 19.03 15.45 11.85
C PRO A 39 18.71 14.01 11.42
N GLY A 40 19.35 13.57 10.34
CA GLY A 40 18.95 12.41 9.53
C GLY A 40 18.77 11.07 10.24
N PRO A 41 18.11 10.10 9.58
CA PRO A 41 17.76 8.83 10.21
C PRO A 41 19.02 7.99 10.50
N PRO A 42 19.05 7.23 11.60
CA PRO A 42 20.10 6.25 11.83
C PRO A 42 20.02 5.20 10.71
N ARG A 43 21.17 4.92 10.08
CA ARG A 43 21.30 3.92 9.01
C ARG A 43 20.96 2.55 9.58
N LEU A 44 19.72 2.10 9.39
CA LEU A 44 19.28 0.75 9.74
C LEU A 44 19.78 -0.27 8.69
N PRO A 45 20.10 -1.50 9.10
CA PRO A 45 20.69 -2.52 8.24
C PRO A 45 19.78 -2.85 7.04
N ALA A 46 20.41 -3.13 5.90
CA ALA A 46 19.76 -3.44 4.65
C ALA A 46 18.92 -4.73 4.77
N GLY A 47 17.61 -4.58 4.95
CA GLY A 47 16.68 -5.71 5.00
C GLY A 47 15.24 -5.34 5.40
N GLU A 48 15.04 -4.30 6.21
CA GLU A 48 13.72 -4.03 6.83
C GLU A 48 13.24 -2.56 6.69
N THR A 49 13.90 -1.74 5.88
CA THR A 49 13.92 -0.28 6.09
C THR A 49 12.93 0.56 5.27
N PHE A 50 12.18 0.01 4.32
CA PHE A 50 11.32 0.87 3.47
C PHE A 50 9.88 1.07 3.98
N LEU A 51 9.33 0.14 4.76
CA LEU A 51 7.91 0.19 5.12
C LEU A 51 7.65 0.86 6.48
N ASN A 52 8.58 0.74 7.43
CA ASN A 52 8.37 1.20 8.81
C ASN A 52 8.74 2.68 9.04
N ALA A 53 9.69 3.24 8.29
CA ALA A 53 10.05 4.65 8.39
C ALA A 53 9.19 5.55 7.47
N ALA A 54 8.67 4.98 6.38
CA ALA A 54 7.87 5.71 5.41
C ALA A 54 6.41 5.90 5.84
N THR A 55 5.82 4.98 6.60
CA THR A 55 4.42 5.02 7.05
C THR A 55 4.09 6.28 7.86
N PHE A 56 5.04 6.77 8.65
CA PHE A 56 4.85 7.98 9.46
C PHE A 56 5.03 9.29 8.70
N ARG A 57 5.63 9.25 7.51
CA ARG A 57 5.84 10.44 6.67
C ARG A 57 4.81 10.55 5.53
N VAL A 58 3.72 9.79 5.62
CA VAL A 58 2.66 9.85 4.62
C VAL A 58 1.67 10.95 4.97
N THR A 59 1.50 11.90 4.05
CA THR A 59 0.52 12.99 4.15
C THR A 59 -0.88 12.49 3.80
N ASP A 60 -1.92 13.14 4.33
CA ASP A 60 -3.30 12.79 3.98
C ASP A 60 -3.61 13.06 2.51
N GLU A 61 -2.96 14.05 1.90
CA GLU A 61 -3.07 14.35 0.48
C GLU A 61 -2.62 13.15 -0.36
N TYR A 62 -1.48 12.54 -0.03
CA TYR A 62 -1.02 11.32 -0.70
C TYR A 62 -2.02 10.18 -0.55
N LEU A 63 -2.50 9.91 0.67
CA LEU A 63 -3.45 8.82 0.94
C LEU A 63 -4.77 9.03 0.20
N THR A 64 -5.23 10.27 0.13
CA THR A 64 -6.44 10.65 -0.63
C THR A 64 -6.23 10.38 -2.12
N SER A 65 -5.10 10.78 -2.69
CA SER A 65 -4.79 10.50 -4.10
C SER A 65 -4.65 9.00 -4.39
N VAL A 66 -4.09 8.21 -3.48
CA VAL A 66 -4.08 6.74 -3.59
C VAL A 66 -5.51 6.20 -3.57
N ASN A 67 -6.36 6.66 -2.66
CA ASN A 67 -7.75 6.21 -2.55
C ASN A 67 -8.51 6.48 -3.85
N GLU A 68 -8.43 7.71 -4.38
CA GLU A 68 -9.10 8.08 -5.63
C GLU A 68 -8.63 7.18 -6.80
N LEU A 69 -7.32 6.91 -6.89
CA LEU A 69 -6.81 5.97 -7.88
C LEU A 69 -7.40 4.55 -7.71
N LEU A 70 -7.51 4.06 -6.48
CA LEU A 70 -8.12 2.75 -6.20
C LEU A 70 -9.62 2.70 -6.56
N ARG A 71 -10.34 3.82 -6.40
CA ARG A 71 -11.76 3.94 -6.79
C ARG A 71 -11.92 3.90 -8.29
N GLU A 72 -11.13 4.68 -9.02
CA GLU A 72 -11.15 4.74 -10.48
C GLU A 72 -10.83 3.39 -11.13
N GLN A 73 -9.83 2.67 -10.60
CA GLN A 73 -9.39 1.40 -11.19
C GLN A 73 -10.26 0.20 -10.79
N GLY A 74 -10.91 0.27 -9.62
CA GLY A 74 -11.59 -0.87 -9.03
C GLY A 74 -12.93 -1.24 -9.68
N GLY A 75 -13.69 -0.28 -10.20
CA GLY A 75 -15.06 -0.55 -10.66
C GLY A 75 -15.92 -1.24 -9.58
N GLN A 76 -16.89 -2.06 -10.01
CA GLN A 76 -17.72 -2.86 -9.11
C GLN A 76 -16.98 -4.14 -8.70
N THR A 77 -16.29 -4.11 -7.56
CA THR A 77 -15.71 -5.30 -6.94
C THR A 77 -16.53 -5.73 -5.73
N ALA A 78 -16.62 -7.05 -5.51
CA ALA A 78 -17.27 -7.59 -4.31
C ALA A 78 -16.40 -7.42 -3.06
N VAL A 79 -15.07 -7.46 -3.22
CA VAL A 79 -14.10 -7.27 -2.14
C VAL A 79 -12.79 -6.73 -2.71
N ARG A 80 -12.09 -5.91 -1.92
CA ARG A 80 -10.73 -5.42 -2.20
C ARG A 80 -9.77 -5.97 -1.15
N PHE A 81 -8.57 -6.35 -1.58
CA PHE A 81 -7.51 -6.81 -0.71
C PHE A 81 -6.36 -5.82 -0.79
N LEU A 82 -6.03 -5.19 0.34
CA LEU A 82 -4.89 -4.29 0.45
C LEU A 82 -3.95 -4.81 1.53
N TYR A 83 -2.69 -4.40 1.46
CA TYR A 83 -1.74 -4.69 2.52
C TYR A 83 -2.08 -3.87 3.77
N LEU A 84 -2.03 -4.49 4.96
CA LEU A 84 -2.11 -3.79 6.24
C LEU A 84 -0.70 -3.34 6.64
N PRO A 85 -0.42 -2.01 6.67
CA PRO A 85 0.85 -1.50 7.13
C PRO A 85 1.08 -1.87 8.59
N ARG A 86 2.34 -2.10 8.98
CA ARG A 86 2.66 -2.39 10.39
C ARG A 86 2.29 -1.17 11.26
N PRO A 87 1.59 -1.35 12.40
CA PRO A 87 1.28 -0.24 13.28
C PRO A 87 2.55 0.38 13.88
N PRO A 88 2.46 1.62 14.38
CA PRO A 88 3.56 2.26 15.06
C PRO A 88 4.13 1.46 16.23
N ALA A 89 5.41 1.63 16.53
CA ALA A 89 5.95 1.17 17.82
C ALA A 89 5.49 2.08 18.97
N ASP A 90 5.35 3.38 18.68
CA ASP A 90 4.90 4.39 19.63
C ASP A 90 3.37 4.48 19.68
N THR A 91 2.82 4.17 20.86
CA THR A 91 1.37 4.14 21.10
C THR A 91 0.70 5.50 20.95
N SER A 92 1.43 6.60 21.12
CA SER A 92 0.88 7.95 20.95
C SER A 92 0.45 8.24 19.50
N GLN A 93 0.95 7.45 18.54
CA GLN A 93 0.70 7.62 17.12
C GLN A 93 -0.40 6.69 16.59
N TYR A 94 -1.05 5.93 17.47
CA TYR A 94 -2.06 4.94 17.07
C TYR A 94 -3.32 5.60 16.51
N GLU A 95 -3.77 6.71 17.09
CA GLU A 95 -4.90 7.47 16.57
C GLU A 95 -4.61 7.94 15.14
N ARG A 96 -3.45 8.57 14.93
CA ARG A 96 -3.01 9.01 13.61
C ARG A 96 -2.92 7.86 12.61
N TYR A 97 -2.40 6.71 13.02
CA TYR A 97 -2.33 5.53 12.16
C TYR A 97 -3.72 5.04 11.73
N LEU A 98 -4.69 5.00 12.65
CA LEU A 98 -6.07 4.61 12.34
C LEU A 98 -6.74 5.62 11.40
N GLU A 99 -6.53 6.92 11.60
CA GLU A 99 -7.00 7.97 10.69
C GLU A 99 -6.43 7.79 9.27
N GLN A 100 -5.15 7.46 9.14
CA GLN A 100 -4.53 7.20 7.83
C GLN A 100 -5.16 5.99 7.13
N LEU A 101 -5.48 4.93 7.87
CA LEU A 101 -6.19 3.76 7.32
C LEU A 101 -7.61 4.13 6.88
N GLU A 102 -8.30 4.99 7.65
CA GLU A 102 -9.62 5.50 7.30
C GLU A 102 -9.55 6.30 5.99
N VAL A 103 -8.64 7.28 5.88
CA VAL A 103 -8.45 8.10 4.67
C VAL A 103 -8.16 7.22 3.45
N LEU A 104 -7.31 6.21 3.58
CA LEU A 104 -6.95 5.30 2.50
C LEU A 104 -8.12 4.42 2.03
N THR A 105 -9.05 4.06 2.93
CA THR A 105 -10.09 3.05 2.66
C THR A 105 -11.50 3.61 2.52
N THR A 106 -11.69 4.89 2.82
CA THR A 106 -12.98 5.58 2.73
C THR A 106 -13.60 5.40 1.33
N GLY A 107 -14.81 4.88 1.27
CA GLY A 107 -15.55 4.75 0.00
C GLY A 107 -15.09 3.62 -0.93
N LEU A 108 -14.14 2.76 -0.51
CA LEU A 108 -13.68 1.61 -1.29
C LEU A 108 -14.63 0.39 -1.20
N GLY A 109 -15.72 0.44 -0.42
CA GLY A 109 -16.57 -0.74 -0.19
C GLY A 109 -15.85 -1.83 0.61
N PRO A 110 -16.29 -3.11 0.55
CA PRO A 110 -15.72 -4.19 1.35
C PRO A 110 -14.21 -4.34 1.10
N THR A 111 -13.40 -4.04 2.11
CA THR A 111 -11.93 -4.02 2.01
C THR A 111 -11.31 -4.82 3.15
N LEU A 112 -10.40 -5.73 2.80
CA LEU A 112 -9.61 -6.54 3.73
C LEU A 112 -8.16 -6.05 3.70
N LEU A 113 -7.70 -5.52 4.83
CA LEU A 113 -6.29 -5.17 5.06
C LEU A 113 -5.56 -6.40 5.62
N ILE A 114 -4.50 -6.85 4.95
CA ILE A 114 -3.80 -8.10 5.28
C ILE A 114 -2.31 -7.86 5.54
N HIS A 115 -1.81 -8.37 6.66
CA HIS A 115 -0.38 -8.46 6.95
C HIS A 115 0.02 -9.93 7.07
N GLY A 116 0.97 -10.39 6.27
CA GLY A 116 1.52 -11.75 6.40
C GLY A 116 2.56 -11.81 7.51
N LEU A 117 2.48 -12.81 8.40
CA LEU A 117 3.49 -13.04 9.44
C LEU A 117 4.70 -13.84 8.92
N THR A 118 4.52 -14.62 7.87
CA THR A 118 5.56 -15.46 7.24
C THR A 118 5.45 -15.41 5.73
N PRO A 119 6.57 -15.44 4.98
CA PRO A 119 6.54 -15.55 3.53
C PRO A 119 5.84 -16.85 3.14
N VAL A 120 4.80 -16.77 2.32
CA VAL A 120 4.21 -17.95 1.71
C VAL A 120 4.95 -18.19 0.41
N THR A 121 5.74 -19.25 0.35
CA THR A 121 6.35 -19.71 -0.90
C THR A 121 5.23 -20.31 -1.75
N CYS A 122 4.72 -19.57 -2.74
CA CYS A 122 3.81 -20.13 -3.74
C CYS A 122 4.64 -21.02 -4.68
N THR A 123 4.32 -22.32 -4.74
CA THR A 123 4.81 -23.25 -5.77
C THR A 123 3.92 -23.24 -6.99
#